data_AF-A0A6J4EDI2-F1
#
_entry.id   AF-A0A6J4EDI2-F1
#
_cell.length_a   1.000
_cell.length_b   1.000
_cell.length_c   1.000
_cell.angle_alpha   90.00
_cell.angle_beta   90.00
_cell.angle_gamma   90.00
#
_symmetry.space_group_name_H-M   'P 1'
#
loop_
_entity.id
_entity.type
_entity.pdbx_description
1 polymer ?
#
loop_
_entity_poly.entity_id
_entity_poly.type
_entity_poly.pdbx_seq_one_letter_code
_entity_poly.pdbx_strand_id
1 'polypeptide(L)'
;MLSYEAYAEASGQSVNMDWVEFTEADRSAMLERARYISHLGKHRLQSPAISDSDNRIELVPRPPKHGGLAGVVAYADQLYRLLSSRHKAKAGRVLDDFVERCWASETTLRFYSGRDDQSAREYLWLLSELGVPWADIEFIIYDERTPRQTKSRWRTVLGKPRLRFIEQVPENRSSQNSHIGIRVMLRLPGAKPTAQEQNHHSGAALRYLMLMASIDWHFRA
;
A
#
# COMPACT_ATOMS: atom_id res chain seq x y z
N MET A 1 -11.14 -7.75 6.16
CA MET A 1 -12.28 -8.69 6.11
C MET A 1 -12.09 -9.75 4.99
N LEU A 2 -12.36 -9.48 3.71
CA LEU A 2 -12.27 -10.49 2.63
C LEU A 2 -10.85 -10.99 2.28
N SER A 3 -9.79 -10.18 2.48
CA SER A 3 -8.40 -10.61 2.26
C SER A 3 -7.86 -11.54 3.36
N TYR A 4 -8.44 -11.47 4.57
CA TYR A 4 -8.14 -12.35 5.69
C TYR A 4 -8.94 -13.66 5.58
N GLU A 5 -10.20 -13.56 5.15
CA GLU A 5 -11.07 -14.70 4.83
C GLU A 5 -10.44 -15.64 3.79
N ALA A 6 -9.93 -15.11 2.68
CA ALA A 6 -9.29 -15.97 1.69
C ALA A 6 -7.87 -16.45 2.12
N TYR A 7 -7.22 -15.81 3.11
CA TYR A 7 -5.99 -16.34 3.73
C TYR A 7 -6.30 -17.53 4.66
N ALA A 8 -7.36 -17.39 5.45
CA ALA A 8 -7.88 -18.43 6.30
C ALA A 8 -8.30 -19.68 5.52
N GLU A 9 -9.07 -19.49 4.45
CA GLU A 9 -9.48 -20.58 3.55
C GLU A 9 -8.28 -21.26 2.86
N ALA A 10 -7.29 -20.48 2.39
CA ALA A 10 -6.12 -21.03 1.69
C ALA A 10 -5.13 -21.78 2.59
N SER A 11 -5.13 -21.53 3.90
CA SER A 11 -4.22 -22.17 4.87
C SER A 11 -4.80 -23.44 5.52
N GLY A 12 -6.01 -23.85 5.12
CA GLY A 12 -6.69 -25.03 5.68
C GLY A 12 -7.11 -24.86 7.14
N GLN A 13 -7.04 -23.63 7.67
CA GLN A 13 -7.55 -23.32 8.99
C GLN A 13 -9.05 -23.05 8.87
N SER A 14 -9.86 -23.81 9.61
CA SER A 14 -11.27 -23.48 9.79
C SER A 14 -11.35 -22.19 10.60
N VAL A 15 -11.47 -21.05 9.92
CA VAL A 15 -11.80 -19.80 10.59
C VAL A 15 -13.29 -19.82 10.84
N ASN A 16 -13.64 -20.02 12.10
CA ASN A 16 -14.97 -19.75 12.56
C ASN A 16 -15.23 -18.25 12.33
N MET A 17 -16.14 -17.92 11.41
CA MET A 17 -16.54 -16.54 11.11
C MET A 17 -17.29 -15.88 12.27
N ASP A 18 -17.69 -16.65 13.29
CA ASP A 18 -18.14 -16.10 14.57
C ASP A 18 -16.96 -15.52 15.38
N TRP A 19 -15.69 -15.76 14.97
CA TRP A 19 -14.48 -15.47 15.76
C TRP A 19 -13.35 -14.83 14.93
N VAL A 20 -13.59 -13.60 14.49
CA VAL A 20 -12.76 -12.53 15.08
C VAL A 20 -13.73 -11.66 15.84
N GLU A 21 -14.13 -12.09 17.04
CA GLU A 21 -14.74 -11.16 17.99
C GLU A 21 -13.65 -10.16 18.37
N PHE A 22 -13.45 -9.16 17.52
CA PHE A 22 -12.83 -7.92 17.92
C PHE A 22 -13.61 -7.46 19.15
N THR A 23 -12.89 -7.17 20.22
CA THR A 23 -13.51 -6.56 21.38
C THR A 23 -14.21 -5.29 20.95
N GLU A 24 -15.22 -4.84 21.69
CA GLU A 24 -15.88 -3.56 21.38
C GLU A 24 -14.85 -2.41 21.30
N ALA A 25 -13.80 -2.48 22.11
CA ALA A 25 -12.66 -1.57 22.07
C ALA A 25 -11.90 -1.65 20.73
N ASP A 26 -11.55 -2.84 20.26
CA ASP A 26 -10.86 -3.02 18.98
C ASP A 26 -11.72 -2.55 17.81
N ARG A 27 -13.02 -2.85 17.80
CA ARG A 27 -13.96 -2.39 16.77
C ARG A 27 -14.05 -0.86 16.76
N SER A 28 -14.11 -0.24 17.93
CA SER A 28 -14.18 1.22 18.07
C SER A 28 -12.91 1.87 17.53
N ALA A 29 -11.75 1.32 17.87
CA ALA A 29 -10.46 1.83 17.44
C ALA A 29 -10.21 1.61 15.93
N MET A 30 -10.66 0.49 15.36
CA MET A 30 -10.70 0.27 13.91
C MET A 30 -11.57 1.32 13.20
N LEU A 31 -12.74 1.64 13.75
CA LEU A 31 -13.60 2.70 13.22
C LEU A 31 -12.94 4.07 13.32
N GLU A 32 -12.26 4.39 14.42
CA GLU A 32 -11.50 5.64 14.57
C GLU A 32 -10.38 5.74 13.54
N ARG A 33 -9.64 4.67 13.29
CA ARG A 33 -8.61 4.66 12.24
C ARG A 33 -9.19 4.85 10.86
N ALA A 34 -10.27 4.16 10.56
CA ALA A 34 -10.92 4.27 9.27
C ALA A 34 -11.52 5.68 9.08
N ARG A 35 -12.04 6.30 10.15
CA ARG A 35 -12.41 7.73 10.17
C ARG A 35 -11.20 8.60 9.91
N TYR A 36 -10.09 8.42 10.60
CA TYR A 36 -8.86 9.19 10.38
C TYR A 36 -8.41 9.13 8.91
N ILE A 37 -8.34 7.92 8.33
CA ILE A 37 -8.00 7.71 6.92
C ILE A 37 -8.98 8.44 5.99
N SER A 38 -10.27 8.43 6.32
CA SER A 38 -11.30 9.18 5.60
C SER A 38 -11.07 10.70 5.67
N HIS A 39 -10.76 11.22 6.86
CA HIS A 39 -10.47 12.65 7.09
C HIS A 39 -9.21 13.13 6.36
N LEU A 40 -8.25 12.24 6.04
CA LEU A 40 -7.12 12.61 5.20
C LEU A 40 -7.57 13.13 3.83
N GLY A 41 -8.79 12.79 3.36
CA GLY A 41 -9.33 13.22 2.06
C GLY A 41 -8.56 12.66 0.85
N LYS A 42 -7.58 11.80 1.10
CA LYS A 42 -6.66 11.23 0.10
C LYS A 42 -7.09 9.86 -0.38
N HIS A 43 -8.00 9.16 0.31
CA HIS A 43 -8.36 7.78 0.03
C HIS A 43 -9.82 7.67 -0.39
N ARG A 44 -10.12 6.85 -1.40
CA ARG A 44 -11.50 6.50 -1.75
C ARG A 44 -11.99 5.38 -0.82
N LEU A 45 -12.33 5.76 0.41
CA LEU A 45 -13.19 4.93 1.26
C LEU A 45 -14.65 5.14 0.80
N GLN A 46 -15.55 4.18 1.04
CA GLN A 46 -16.97 4.43 0.78
C GLN A 46 -17.44 5.60 1.65
N SER A 47 -18.05 6.59 1.01
CA SER A 47 -18.87 7.61 1.67
C SER A 47 -20.34 7.16 1.56
N PRO A 48 -21.18 7.41 2.58
CA PRO A 48 -22.53 6.85 2.64
C PRO A 48 -23.38 7.46 1.53
N ALA A 49 -23.59 6.68 0.47
CA ALA A 49 -24.58 6.99 -0.55
C ALA A 49 -25.48 5.77 -0.76
N ILE A 50 -25.84 5.11 0.33
CA ILE A 50 -27.17 4.53 0.54
C ILE A 50 -27.50 4.90 1.97
N SER A 51 -28.44 5.83 2.13
CA SER A 51 -29.16 6.04 3.37
C SER A 51 -29.96 4.77 3.64
N ASP A 52 -29.31 3.73 4.14
CA ASP A 52 -30.00 2.80 5.02
C ASP A 52 -30.33 3.59 6.28
N SER A 53 -31.57 3.47 6.74
CA SER A 53 -32.17 4.21 7.85
C SER A 53 -31.44 4.06 9.21
N ASP A 54 -30.27 3.43 9.23
CA ASP A 54 -29.46 3.05 10.40
C ASP A 54 -28.10 3.78 10.50
N ASN A 55 -27.77 4.72 9.60
CA ASN A 55 -26.56 5.54 9.71
C ASN A 55 -25.25 4.72 9.83
N ARG A 56 -25.19 3.52 9.24
CA ARG A 56 -24.00 2.67 9.24
C ARG A 56 -22.96 3.22 8.25
N ILE A 57 -21.91 3.85 8.78
CA ILE A 57 -20.79 4.34 7.98
C ILE A 57 -19.95 3.13 7.55
N GLU A 58 -20.04 2.72 6.28
CA GLU A 58 -19.14 1.72 5.69
C GLU A 58 -17.74 2.32 5.46
N LEU A 59 -16.86 2.23 6.46
CA LEU A 59 -15.47 2.70 6.37
C LEU A 59 -14.51 1.61 5.89
N VAL A 60 -14.91 0.87 4.86
CA VAL A 60 -14.10 -0.22 4.28
C VAL A 60 -13.44 0.26 2.98
N PRO A 61 -12.11 0.07 2.81
CA PRO A 61 -11.45 0.27 1.54
C PRO A 61 -12.12 -0.56 0.44
N ARG A 62 -12.40 0.04 -0.73
CA ARG A 62 -13.00 -0.72 -1.83
C ARG A 62 -12.00 -1.74 -2.39
N PRO A 63 -12.39 -3.01 -2.59
CA PRO A 63 -11.53 -3.97 -3.26
C PRO A 63 -11.25 -3.51 -4.71
N PRO A 64 -10.11 -3.93 -5.30
CA PRO A 64 -9.81 -3.63 -6.69
C PRO A 64 -10.92 -4.18 -7.59
N LYS A 65 -11.36 -3.37 -8.57
CA LYS A 65 -12.47 -3.72 -9.48
C LYS A 65 -12.20 -4.95 -10.34
N HIS A 66 -10.93 -5.26 -10.60
CA HIS A 66 -10.49 -6.37 -11.45
C HIS A 66 -9.24 -7.02 -10.84
N GLY A 67 -9.05 -8.32 -11.06
CA GLY A 67 -7.92 -9.09 -10.51
C GLY A 67 -8.24 -9.90 -9.25
N GLY A 68 -9.45 -9.78 -8.70
CA GLY A 68 -9.99 -10.64 -7.65
C GLY A 68 -9.31 -10.51 -6.28
N LEU A 69 -10.03 -10.91 -5.24
CA LEU A 69 -9.53 -10.97 -3.86
C LEU A 69 -8.40 -11.98 -3.71
N ALA A 70 -8.44 -13.08 -4.47
CA ALA A 70 -7.48 -14.18 -4.41
C ALA A 70 -6.02 -13.75 -4.64
N GLY A 71 -5.77 -12.72 -5.46
CA GLY A 71 -4.41 -12.23 -5.68
C GLY A 71 -3.84 -11.38 -4.54
N VAL A 72 -4.71 -10.69 -3.79
CA VAL A 72 -4.30 -9.87 -2.64
C VAL A 72 -3.97 -10.75 -1.44
N VAL A 73 -4.62 -11.90 -1.33
CA VAL A 73 -4.54 -12.82 -0.19
C VAL A 73 -3.14 -13.34 0.07
N ALA A 74 -2.41 -13.73 -0.96
CA ALA A 74 -1.03 -14.19 -0.81
C ALA A 74 -0.12 -13.10 -0.23
N TYR A 75 -0.33 -11.85 -0.65
CA TYR A 75 0.38 -10.69 -0.10
C TYR A 75 -0.13 -10.32 1.31
N ALA A 76 -1.40 -10.57 1.61
CA ALA A 76 -1.98 -10.36 2.94
C ALA A 76 -1.37 -11.30 3.98
N ASP A 77 -1.23 -12.60 3.66
CA ASP A 77 -0.52 -13.58 4.51
C ASP A 77 0.91 -13.09 4.81
N GLN A 78 1.64 -12.75 3.75
CA GLN A 78 2.80 -11.83 3.70
C GLN A 78 2.87 -10.85 4.87
N LEU A 79 1.98 -9.89 4.75
CA LEU A 79 1.93 -8.72 5.58
C LEU A 79 1.60 -9.08 7.04
N TYR A 80 0.62 -9.94 7.27
CA TYR A 80 0.20 -10.32 8.62
C TYR A 80 1.24 -11.13 9.37
N ARG A 81 2.01 -12.00 8.68
CA ARG A 81 3.17 -12.67 9.30
C ARG A 81 4.24 -11.68 9.72
N LEU A 82 4.57 -10.72 8.87
CA LEU A 82 5.54 -9.66 9.21
C LEU A 82 5.09 -8.83 10.39
N LEU A 83 3.82 -8.45 10.38
CA LEU A 83 3.20 -7.66 11.42
C LEU A 83 3.15 -8.42 12.76
N SER A 84 2.98 -9.74 12.74
CA SER A 84 3.02 -10.60 13.93
C SER A 84 4.43 -10.99 14.38
N SER A 85 5.46 -10.60 13.62
CA SER A 85 6.85 -10.99 13.90
C SER A 85 7.58 -9.94 14.76
N ARG A 86 8.85 -10.21 15.05
CA ARG A 86 9.80 -9.21 15.61
C ARG A 86 9.88 -7.91 14.81
N HIS A 87 9.43 -7.90 13.56
CA HIS A 87 9.40 -6.73 12.70
C HIS A 87 8.11 -5.90 12.81
N LYS A 88 7.18 -6.25 13.74
CA LYS A 88 5.90 -5.54 14.00
C LYS A 88 6.02 -4.02 13.94
N ALA A 89 6.91 -3.45 14.74
CA ALA A 89 7.08 -2.00 14.84
C ALA A 89 7.54 -1.36 13.52
N LYS A 90 8.41 -2.04 12.77
CA LYS A 90 8.91 -1.54 11.47
C LYS A 90 7.82 -1.64 10.40
N ALA A 91 7.14 -2.79 10.31
CA ALA A 91 6.06 -2.99 9.36
C ALA A 91 4.88 -2.02 9.63
N GLY A 92 4.53 -1.79 10.89
CA GLY A 92 3.50 -0.81 11.29
C GLY A 92 3.85 0.61 10.85
N ARG A 93 5.09 1.08 11.08
CA ARG A 93 5.53 2.40 10.61
C ARG A 93 5.46 2.54 9.09
N VAL A 94 5.84 1.51 8.34
CA VAL A 94 5.75 1.56 6.87
C VAL A 94 4.30 1.65 6.39
N LEU A 95 3.37 0.96 7.08
CA LEU A 95 1.95 1.08 6.80
C LEU A 95 1.43 2.49 7.07
N ASP A 96 1.81 3.09 8.19
CA ASP A 96 1.46 4.47 8.52
C ASP A 96 1.98 5.46 7.49
N ASP A 97 3.28 5.38 7.17
CA ASP A 97 3.91 6.20 6.14
C ASP A 97 3.19 6.03 4.78
N PHE A 98 2.80 4.80 4.43
CA PHE A 98 2.06 4.53 3.21
C PHE A 98 0.71 5.25 3.21
N VAL A 99 -0.07 5.11 4.29
CA VAL A 99 -1.40 5.71 4.43
C VAL A 99 -1.34 7.23 4.36
N GLU A 100 -0.33 7.85 4.97
CA GLU A 100 -0.18 9.31 4.98
C GLU A 100 0.25 9.89 3.63
N ARG A 101 1.03 9.13 2.85
CA ARG A 101 1.64 9.56 1.58
C ARG A 101 0.81 9.21 0.36
N CYS A 102 0.06 8.11 0.40
CA CYS A 102 -0.65 7.60 -0.78
C CYS A 102 -1.88 8.47 -1.10
N TRP A 103 -2.05 8.81 -2.38
CA TRP A 103 -3.24 9.49 -2.91
C TRP A 103 -4.15 8.49 -3.63
N ALA A 104 -5.44 8.80 -3.71
CA ALA A 104 -6.48 7.90 -4.23
C ALA A 104 -6.29 7.57 -5.70
N SER A 105 -5.85 8.55 -6.49
CA SER A 105 -5.66 8.43 -7.94
C SER A 105 -4.26 8.01 -8.32
N GLU A 106 -3.31 7.98 -7.38
CA GLU A 106 -1.90 7.80 -7.70
C GLU A 106 -1.28 6.62 -6.97
N THR A 107 -0.71 5.70 -7.75
CA THR A 107 -0.07 4.47 -7.28
C THR A 107 1.44 4.63 -7.11
N THR A 108 1.98 5.78 -7.50
CA THR A 108 3.37 6.18 -7.28
C THR A 108 3.50 6.86 -5.93
N LEU A 109 4.32 6.31 -5.03
CA LEU A 109 4.70 7.00 -3.80
C LEU A 109 5.93 7.84 -4.02
N ARG A 110 5.87 9.11 -3.61
CA ARG A 110 6.99 10.04 -3.70
C ARG A 110 7.74 10.12 -2.37
N PHE A 111 9.07 10.00 -2.45
CA PHE A 111 9.98 10.15 -1.32
C PHE A 111 10.96 11.27 -1.61
N TYR A 112 10.96 12.29 -0.76
CA TYR A 112 11.77 13.49 -0.91
C TYR A 112 13.18 13.27 -0.37
N SER A 113 14.15 13.66 -1.20
CA SER A 113 15.57 13.57 -0.88
C SER A 113 15.90 14.28 0.44
N GLY A 114 16.52 13.56 1.37
CA GLY A 114 17.06 14.08 2.64
C GLY A 114 16.03 14.09 3.76
N ARG A 115 14.75 13.98 3.41
CA ARG A 115 13.63 13.87 4.36
C ARG A 115 13.16 12.42 4.51
N ASP A 116 13.01 11.72 3.38
CA ASP A 116 12.29 10.46 3.31
C ASP A 116 13.21 9.27 2.97
N ASP A 117 14.51 9.43 3.13
CA ASP A 117 15.51 8.41 2.76
C ASP A 117 15.27 7.09 3.53
N GLN A 118 14.96 7.19 4.82
CA GLN A 118 14.64 6.01 5.64
C GLN A 118 13.31 5.39 5.21
N SER A 119 12.25 6.20 5.06
CA SER A 119 10.93 5.72 4.61
C SER A 119 11.01 5.01 3.26
N ALA A 120 11.81 5.51 2.30
CA ALA A 120 12.01 4.85 1.02
C ALA A 120 12.69 3.49 1.16
N ARG A 121 13.71 3.37 2.03
CA ARG A 121 14.38 2.10 2.32
C ARG A 121 13.45 1.11 3.02
N GLU A 122 12.70 1.56 4.01
CA GLU A 122 11.77 0.70 4.75
C GLU A 122 10.59 0.26 3.89
N TYR A 123 10.10 1.12 3.00
CA TYR A 123 9.09 0.75 2.01
C TYR A 123 9.60 -0.33 1.05
N LEU A 124 10.80 -0.19 0.49
CA LEU A 124 11.39 -1.24 -0.36
C LEU A 124 11.67 -2.53 0.41
N TRP A 125 12.06 -2.44 1.68
CA TRP A 125 12.18 -3.61 2.54
C TRP A 125 10.84 -4.32 2.67
N LEU A 126 9.76 -3.60 3.00
CA LEU A 126 8.43 -4.21 3.12
C LEU A 126 8.00 -4.88 1.83
N LEU A 127 8.16 -4.23 0.67
CA LEU A 127 7.84 -4.81 -0.63
C LEU A 127 8.64 -6.11 -0.90
N SER A 128 9.91 -6.15 -0.52
CA SER A 128 10.74 -7.35 -0.64
C SER A 128 10.23 -8.48 0.25
N GLU A 129 9.82 -8.18 1.49
CA GLU A 129 9.27 -9.18 2.41
C GLU A 129 7.89 -9.69 1.96
N LEU A 130 7.11 -8.84 1.29
CA LEU A 130 5.87 -9.24 0.61
C LEU A 130 6.13 -10.11 -0.64
N GLY A 131 7.38 -10.32 -1.03
CA GLY A 131 7.75 -11.12 -2.19
C GLY A 131 7.53 -10.39 -3.53
N VAL A 132 7.45 -9.06 -3.53
CA VAL A 132 7.33 -8.27 -4.76
C VAL A 132 8.66 -8.29 -5.52
N PRO A 133 8.71 -8.81 -6.76
CA PRO A 133 9.93 -8.84 -7.56
C PRO A 133 10.37 -7.42 -7.94
N TRP A 134 11.69 -7.20 -8.03
CA TRP A 134 12.25 -5.94 -8.52
C TRP A 134 11.79 -5.57 -9.94
N ALA A 135 11.48 -6.56 -10.77
CA ALA A 135 10.96 -6.35 -12.12
C ALA A 135 9.58 -5.67 -12.11
N ASP A 136 8.85 -5.75 -11.00
CA ASP A 136 7.53 -5.18 -10.83
C ASP A 136 7.55 -3.87 -10.01
N ILE A 137 8.75 -3.34 -9.73
CA ILE A 137 8.95 -2.07 -9.05
C ILE A 137 9.65 -1.10 -10.00
N GLU A 138 8.95 -0.01 -10.30
CA GLU A 138 9.46 1.07 -11.10
C GLU A 138 9.94 2.21 -10.23
N PHE A 139 11.12 2.74 -10.59
CA PHE A 139 11.74 3.87 -9.94
C PHE A 139 11.70 5.06 -10.90
N ILE A 140 11.00 6.10 -10.51
CA ILE A 140 10.72 7.25 -11.36
C ILE A 140 11.46 8.46 -10.78
N ILE A 141 12.10 9.25 -11.64
CA ILE A 141 12.63 10.56 -11.26
C ILE A 141 11.99 11.64 -12.11
N TYR A 142 11.89 12.83 -11.54
CA TYR A 142 11.27 14.00 -12.15
C TYR A 142 12.26 15.16 -12.34
N ASP A 143 13.52 14.92 -12.05
CA ASP A 143 14.58 15.94 -12.08
C ASP A 143 15.16 16.10 -13.49
N GLU A 144 14.70 17.12 -14.20
CA GLU A 144 15.23 17.51 -15.51
C GLU A 144 16.55 18.29 -15.42
N ARG A 145 16.86 18.93 -14.27
CA ARG A 145 18.02 19.82 -14.12
C ARG A 145 19.29 19.04 -13.79
N THR A 146 19.19 18.10 -12.84
CA THR A 146 20.32 17.32 -12.34
C THR A 146 20.05 15.81 -12.29
N PRO A 147 19.50 15.19 -13.37
CA PRO A 147 19.04 13.80 -13.34
C PRO A 147 20.14 12.81 -12.92
N ARG A 148 21.39 13.02 -13.37
CA ARG A 148 22.52 12.14 -13.02
C ARG A 148 22.83 12.14 -11.53
N GLN A 149 22.80 13.31 -10.89
CA GLN A 149 23.07 13.45 -9.46
C GLN A 149 21.92 12.82 -8.65
N THR A 150 20.68 13.09 -9.04
CA THR A 150 19.48 12.50 -8.41
C THR A 150 19.49 10.97 -8.50
N LYS A 151 19.78 10.39 -9.69
CA LYS A 151 19.93 8.93 -9.84
C LYS A 151 21.05 8.37 -8.96
N SER A 152 22.23 9.01 -8.95
CA SER A 152 23.37 8.56 -8.17
C SER A 152 23.04 8.54 -6.67
N ARG A 153 22.44 9.62 -6.17
CA ARG A 153 21.99 9.72 -4.78
C ARG A 153 21.03 8.60 -4.42
N TRP A 154 19.97 8.39 -5.21
CA TRP A 154 18.97 7.37 -4.90
C TRP A 154 19.53 5.94 -4.98
N ARG A 155 20.48 5.67 -5.89
CA ARG A 155 21.22 4.39 -5.87
C ARG A 155 21.97 4.17 -4.57
N THR A 156 22.61 5.22 -4.05
CA THR A 156 23.31 5.17 -2.77
C THR A 156 22.34 5.00 -1.60
N VAL A 157 21.29 5.82 -1.52
CA VAL A 157 20.29 5.75 -0.44
C VAL A 157 19.63 4.37 -0.39
N LEU A 158 19.29 3.78 -1.53
CA LEU A 158 18.62 2.49 -1.62
C LEU A 158 19.60 1.30 -1.59
N GLY A 159 20.92 1.55 -1.61
CA GLY A 159 21.93 0.48 -1.65
C GLY A 159 21.88 -0.35 -2.94
N LYS A 160 21.47 0.24 -4.06
CA LYS A 160 21.27 -0.43 -5.36
C LYS A 160 22.05 0.30 -6.47
N PRO A 161 23.35 0.00 -6.68
CA PRO A 161 24.18 0.73 -7.63
C PRO A 161 23.74 0.58 -9.09
N ARG A 162 23.07 -0.53 -9.44
CA ARG A 162 22.59 -0.83 -10.81
C ARG A 162 21.11 -0.52 -11.01
N LEU A 163 20.48 0.22 -10.08
CA LEU A 163 19.06 0.56 -10.18
C LEU A 163 18.78 1.35 -11.47
N ARG A 164 17.76 0.91 -12.20
CA ARG A 164 17.25 1.59 -13.39
C ARG A 164 16.18 2.59 -12.98
N PHE A 165 16.14 3.71 -13.69
CA PHE A 165 15.17 4.76 -13.44
C PHE A 165 14.45 5.12 -14.73
N ILE A 166 13.16 5.38 -14.61
CA ILE A 166 12.32 6.02 -15.61
C ILE A 166 12.38 7.52 -15.34
N GLU A 167 12.63 8.31 -16.38
CA GLU A 167 12.55 9.77 -16.29
C GLU A 167 11.16 10.21 -16.72
N GLN A 168 10.52 11.07 -15.92
CA GLN A 168 9.23 11.66 -16.23
C GLN A 168 9.30 13.19 -16.07
N VAL A 169 8.43 13.89 -16.79
CA VAL A 169 8.32 15.35 -16.68
C VAL A 169 7.82 15.71 -15.28
N PRO A 170 8.42 16.70 -14.60
CA PRO A 170 7.95 17.12 -13.29
C PRO A 170 6.60 17.82 -13.36
N GLU A 171 5.80 17.64 -12.31
CA GLU A 171 4.54 18.36 -12.13
C GLU A 171 4.76 19.87 -12.05
N ASN A 172 5.88 20.30 -11.46
CA ASN A 172 6.26 21.70 -11.36
C ASN A 172 7.72 21.92 -11.76
N ARG A 173 7.94 22.51 -12.94
CA ARG A 173 9.28 22.83 -13.48
C ARG A 173 10.05 23.90 -12.69
N SER A 174 9.34 24.69 -11.87
CA SER A 174 9.93 25.74 -11.06
C SER A 174 10.51 25.21 -9.74
N SER A 175 10.12 24.01 -9.31
CA SER A 175 10.55 23.38 -8.05
C SER A 175 11.76 22.46 -8.23
N GLN A 176 12.46 22.16 -7.13
CA GLN A 176 13.52 21.15 -7.12
C GLN A 176 12.88 19.75 -7.02
N ASN A 177 13.00 18.95 -8.09
CA ASN A 177 12.33 17.66 -8.22
C ASN A 177 13.24 16.46 -7.93
N SER A 178 14.10 16.57 -6.92
CA SER A 178 15.08 15.53 -6.54
C SER A 178 14.49 14.31 -5.81
N HIS A 179 13.16 14.24 -5.69
CA HIS A 179 12.45 13.11 -5.09
C HIS A 179 12.44 11.90 -6.03
N ILE A 180 12.18 10.72 -5.45
CA ILE A 180 11.95 9.49 -6.21
C ILE A 180 10.48 9.09 -6.11
N GLY A 181 9.91 8.71 -7.25
CA GLY A 181 8.65 7.96 -7.31
C GLY A 181 8.93 6.46 -7.26
N ILE A 182 8.25 5.73 -6.40
CA ILE A 182 8.24 4.26 -6.39
C ILE A 182 6.84 3.80 -6.77
N ARG A 183 6.73 3.16 -7.92
CA ARG A 183 5.46 2.60 -8.43
C ARG A 183 5.57 1.08 -8.45
N VAL A 184 4.56 0.42 -7.90
CA VAL A 184 4.57 -1.03 -7.69
C VAL A 184 3.46 -1.70 -8.46
N MET A 185 3.78 -2.81 -9.10
CA MET A 185 2.82 -3.71 -9.73
C MET A 185 2.73 -5.03 -8.94
N LEU A 186 1.69 -5.23 -8.14
CA LEU A 186 1.34 -6.55 -7.64
C LEU A 186 0.86 -7.47 -8.77
N ARG A 187 1.47 -8.65 -8.87
CA ARG A 187 1.01 -9.69 -9.80
C ARG A 187 -0.19 -10.41 -9.20
N LEU A 188 -1.37 -10.14 -9.74
CA LEU A 188 -2.59 -10.86 -9.37
C LEU A 188 -2.76 -12.08 -10.29
N PRO A 189 -3.08 -13.28 -9.75
CA PRO A 189 -3.42 -14.44 -10.57
C PRO A 189 -4.77 -14.20 -11.28
N GLY A 190 -4.81 -14.40 -12.59
CA GLY A 190 -6.00 -14.18 -13.42
C GLY A 190 -5.66 -13.84 -14.87
N ALA A 191 -6.68 -13.70 -15.72
CA ALA A 191 -6.55 -13.42 -17.15
C ALA A 191 -5.61 -12.24 -17.43
N LYS A 192 -4.77 -12.35 -18.47
CA LYS A 192 -3.82 -11.30 -18.88
C LYS A 192 -4.56 -9.98 -19.09
N PRO A 193 -4.42 -8.99 -18.19
CA PRO A 193 -5.03 -7.69 -18.41
C PRO A 193 -4.24 -6.97 -19.50
N THR A 194 -4.85 -5.99 -20.16
CA THR A 194 -4.10 -5.08 -21.05
C THR A 194 -3.04 -4.30 -20.25
N ALA A 195 -2.01 -3.76 -20.90
CA ALA A 195 -0.94 -3.02 -20.19
C ALA A 195 -1.46 -1.83 -19.35
N GLN A 196 -2.55 -1.20 -19.79
CA GLN A 196 -3.20 -0.09 -19.07
C GLN A 196 -4.00 -0.57 -17.85
N GLU A 197 -4.65 -1.72 -17.97
CA GLU A 197 -5.38 -2.41 -16.91
C GLU A 197 -4.42 -2.96 -15.84
N GLN A 198 -3.31 -3.60 -16.24
CA GLN A 198 -2.29 -4.11 -15.32
C GLN A 198 -1.79 -3.04 -14.34
N ASN A 199 -1.48 -1.84 -14.84
CA ASN A 199 -1.00 -0.73 -14.02
C ASN A 199 -2.06 -0.19 -13.04
N HIS A 200 -3.32 -0.07 -13.49
CA HIS A 200 -4.42 0.40 -12.64
C HIS A 200 -4.81 -0.62 -11.58
N HIS A 201 -4.82 -1.91 -11.91
CA HIS A 201 -5.25 -2.98 -11.02
C HIS A 201 -4.23 -3.25 -9.92
N SER A 202 -2.96 -3.28 -10.28
CA SER A 202 -1.89 -3.68 -9.37
C SER A 202 -1.62 -2.66 -8.26
N GLY A 203 -1.65 -1.36 -8.59
CA GLY A 203 -1.48 -0.32 -7.59
C GLY A 203 -2.73 -0.08 -6.73
N ALA A 204 -3.94 -0.33 -7.27
CA ALA A 204 -5.17 -0.33 -6.48
C ALA A 204 -5.18 -1.51 -5.49
N ALA A 205 -4.69 -2.68 -5.89
CA ALA A 205 -4.58 -3.86 -5.03
C ALA A 205 -3.59 -3.64 -3.89
N LEU A 206 -2.42 -3.04 -4.15
CA LEU A 206 -1.47 -2.70 -3.09
C LEU A 206 -2.07 -1.70 -2.10
N ARG A 207 -2.75 -0.67 -2.59
CA ARG A 207 -3.43 0.31 -1.72
C ARG A 207 -4.50 -0.37 -0.87
N TYR A 208 -5.33 -1.22 -1.48
CA TYR A 208 -6.34 -1.98 -0.77
C TYR A 208 -5.70 -2.83 0.35
N LEU A 209 -4.64 -3.56 0.04
CA LEU A 209 -3.89 -4.37 1.00
C LEU A 209 -3.38 -3.52 2.19
N MET A 210 -2.66 -2.42 1.91
CA MET A 210 -2.05 -1.60 2.96
C MET A 210 -3.10 -0.88 3.81
N LEU A 211 -4.19 -0.38 3.20
CA LEU A 211 -5.28 0.28 3.94
C LEU A 211 -6.02 -0.72 4.82
N MET A 212 -6.35 -1.90 4.28
CA MET A 212 -6.97 -2.97 5.06
C MET A 212 -6.08 -3.39 6.23
N ALA A 213 -4.78 -3.60 5.99
CA ALA A 213 -3.85 -3.95 7.06
C ALA A 213 -3.71 -2.82 8.10
N SER A 214 -3.68 -1.54 7.69
CA SER A 214 -3.63 -0.43 8.66
C SER A 214 -4.90 -0.32 9.51
N ILE A 215 -6.07 -0.67 8.97
CA ILE A 215 -7.31 -0.69 9.75
C ILE A 215 -7.34 -1.92 10.66
N ASP A 216 -7.03 -3.10 10.15
CA ASP A 216 -7.18 -4.38 10.86
C ASP A 216 -6.06 -4.64 11.89
N TRP A 217 -4.83 -4.15 11.64
CA TRP A 217 -3.65 -4.52 12.43
C TRP A 217 -3.33 -3.58 13.58
N HIS A 218 -3.54 -2.26 13.42
CA HIS A 218 -3.19 -1.26 14.43
C HIS A 218 -3.86 -1.50 15.80
N PHE A 219 -4.84 -2.39 15.86
CA PHE A 219 -5.65 -2.68 17.05
C PHE A 219 -5.52 -4.13 17.55
N ARG A 220 -4.68 -4.95 16.90
CA ARG A 220 -4.27 -6.24 17.46
C ARG A 220 -3.11 -6.00 18.44
N ALA A 221 -3.46 -5.50 19.63
CA ALA A 221 -2.54 -5.32 20.75
C ALA A 221 -2.21 -6.66 21.40
#